data_AF-A0A955L843-F1
#
_entry.id   AF-A0A955L843-F1
#
_cell.length_a   1.000
_cell.length_b   1.000
_cell.length_c   1.000
_cell.angle_alpha   90.00
_cell.angle_beta   90.00
_cell.angle_gamma   90.00
#
_symmetry.space_group_name_H-M   'P 1'
#
loop_
_entity.id
_entity.type
_entity.pdbx_description
1 polymer ?
#
loop_
_entity_poly.entity_id
_entity_poly.type
_entity_poly.pdbx_seq_one_letter_code
_entity_poly.pdbx_strand_id
1 'polypeptide(L)' 'MKVSASVKKRCNKCRVVKRKNRAGKSIVRIDCSVDPKHKQRQG' A
#
# COMPACT_ATOMS: atom_id res chain seq x y z
N MET A 1 8.34 -3.76 -2.96
CA MET A 1 6.91 -3.48 -2.77
C MET A 1 6.12 -4.67 -3.31
N LYS A 2 5.21 -5.26 -2.54
CA LYS A 2 4.44 -6.45 -2.93
C LYS A 2 3.07 -6.05 -3.52
N VAL A 3 2.70 -6.62 -4.66
CA VAL A 3 1.40 -6.38 -5.30
C VAL A 3 0.47 -7.53 -4.93
N SER A 4 -0.77 -7.24 -4.51
CA SER A 4 -1.71 -8.23 -3.98
C SER A 4 -3.15 -7.72 -4.11
N ALA A 5 -4.13 -8.61 -4.33
CA ALA A 5 -5.54 -8.21 -4.36
C ALA A 5 -6.04 -7.66 -3.00
N SER A 6 -5.48 -8.18 -1.91
CA SER A 6 -5.74 -7.71 -0.54
C SER A 6 -4.48 -7.14 0.08
N VAL A 7 -4.59 -5.99 0.73
CA VAL A 7 -3.48 -5.34 1.44
C VAL A 7 -3.84 -5.18 2.92
N LYS A 8 -2.93 -5.59 3.82
CA LYS A 8 -3.12 -5.50 5.27
C LYS A 8 -1.90 -4.90 5.97
N LYS A 9 -2.14 -4.11 7.02
CA LYS A 9 -1.05 -3.56 7.86
C LYS A 9 -0.30 -4.72 8.52
N ARG A 10 1.03 -4.66 8.52
CA ARG A 10 1.90 -5.68 9.16
C ARG A 10 2.51 -5.21 10.47
N CYS A 11 2.54 -3.89 10.71
CA CYS A 11 3.01 -3.30 11.95
C CYS A 11 2.28 -1.99 12.24
N ASN A 12 2.49 -1.44 13.44
CA ASN A 12 1.83 -0.22 13.93
C ASN A 12 2.19 1.03 13.10
N LYS A 13 3.34 1.00 12.41
CA LYS A 13 3.81 2.11 11.56
C LYS A 13 3.34 2.00 10.10
N CYS A 14 2.63 0.93 9.74
CA CYS A 14 2.04 0.80 8.41
C CYS A 14 0.86 1.76 8.24
N ARG A 15 0.89 2.55 7.17
CA ARG A 15 -0.17 3.50 6.82
C ARG A 15 -0.85 3.08 5.53
N VAL A 16 -2.18 3.15 5.52
CA VAL A 16 -2.99 2.94 4.31
C VAL A 16 -3.05 4.26 3.57
N VAL A 17 -2.62 4.26 2.32
CA VAL A 17 -2.55 5.44 1.46
C VAL A 17 -3.35 5.16 0.20
N LYS A 18 -4.33 6.01 -0.12
CA LYS A 18 -5.10 5.93 -1.36
C LYS A 18 -4.60 7.01 -2.31
N ARG A 19 -4.13 6.63 -3.50
CA ARG A 19 -3.63 7.57 -4.53
C ARG A 19 -4.35 7.32 -5.85
N LYS A 20 -4.69 8.38 -6.58
CA LYS A 20 -5.18 8.24 -7.95
C LYS A 20 -4.02 7.86 -8.87
N ASN A 21 -4.25 6.91 -9.76
CA ASN A 21 -3.31 6.59 -10.84
C ASN A 21 -3.56 7.49 -12.06
N ARG A 22 -2.75 7.31 -13.11
CA ARG A 22 -2.85 8.06 -14.37
C ARG A 22 -4.20 7.90 -15.08
N ALA A 23 -4.91 6.81 -14.83
CA ALA A 23 -6.25 6.54 -15.37
C ALA A 23 -7.39 7.07 -14.48
N GLY A 24 -7.08 7.91 -13.47
CA GLY A 24 -8.06 8.45 -12.54
C GLY A 24 -8.59 7.46 -11.48
N LYS A 25 -8.19 6.19 -11.53
CA LYS A 25 -8.62 5.15 -10.58
C LYS A 25 -7.85 5.26 -9.27
N SER A 26 -8.56 5.12 -8.15
CA SER A 26 -7.96 5.14 -6.81
C SER A 26 -7.33 3.79 -6.48
N ILE A 27 -6.03 3.78 -6.18
CA ILE A 27 -5.28 2.60 -5.77
C ILE A 27 -4.95 2.70 -4.29
N VAL A 28 -5.27 1.65 -3.54
CA VAL A 28 -4.87 1.52 -2.14
C VAL A 28 -3.46 0.94 -2.06
N ARG A 29 -2.62 1.53 -1.23
CA ARG A 29 -1.25 1.09 -0.96
C ARG A 29 -1.03 1.09 0.54
N ILE A 30 -0.11 0.23 0.99
CA ILE A 30 0.45 0.30 2.33
C ILE A 30 1.85 0.85 2.20
N ASP A 31 2.10 1.92 2.92
CA ASP A 31 3.43 2.47 3.12
C ASP A 31 3.90 2.18 4.54
N CYS A 32 5.21 2.01 4.71
CA CYS A 32 5.84 1.76 5.99
C CYS A 32 7.17 2.50 6.01
N SER A 33 7.35 3.36 7.01
CA SER A 33 8.56 4.17 7.16
C SER A 33 9.73 3.40 7.76
N VAL A 34 9.47 2.29 8.45
CA VAL A 34 10.51 1.51 9.17
C VAL A 34 10.99 0.30 8.40
N ASP A 35 10.08 -0.42 7.73
CA ASP A 35 10.43 -1.61 6.97
C ASP A 35 9.88 -1.54 5.53
N PRO A 36 10.74 -1.45 4.50
CA PRO A 36 10.32 -1.44 3.10
C PRO A 36 9.67 -2.76 2.63
N LYS A 37 9.89 -3.88 3.33
CA LYS A 37 9.24 -5.18 3.03
C LYS A 37 7.73 -5.16 3.29
N HIS A 38 7.25 -4.22 4.12
CA HIS A 38 5.82 -4.07 4.40
C HIS A 38 5.05 -3.30 3.32
N LYS A 39 5.74 -2.65 2.38
CA LYS A 39 5.11 -1.84 1.33
C LYS A 39 4.26 -2.73 0.41
N GLN A 40 2.96 -2.47 0.31
CA GLN A 40 2.01 -3.26 -0.48
C GLN A 40 1.15 -2.40 -1.42
N ARG A 41 0.70 -2.95 -2.55
CA ARG A 41 -0.21 -2.30 -3.51
C ARG A 41 -1.41 -3.20 -3.76
N GLN A 42 -2.61 -2.63 -3.70
CA GLN A 42 -3.84 -3.31 -4.08
C GLN A 42 -3.97 -3.36 -5.61
N GLY A 43 -4.15 -4.56 -6.14
CA GLY A 43 -4.27 -4.82 -7.58
C GLY A 43 -2.94 -5.18 -8.22
#